data_AF-A0A7L9S2H5-F1
#
_entry.id   AF-A0A7L9S2H5-F1
#
_cell.length_a   1.000
_cell.length_b   1.000
_cell.length_c   1.000
_cell.angle_alpha   90.00
_cell.angle_beta   90.00
_cell.angle_gamma   90.00
#
_symmetry.space_group_name_H-M   'P 1'
#
loop_
_entity.id
_entity.type
_entity.pdbx_description
1 polymer ?
#
loop_
_entity_poly.entity_id
_entity_poly.type
_entity_poly.pdbx_seq_one_letter_code
_entity_poly.pdbx_strand_id
1 'polypeptide(L)'
;MKKMLAVLSIALTSTIVTTPVQASSLGQSVCELVAADDKSRLRSFLKSNKLKIRDIYDGLECNGANLLAFASNNNAVETGSLIIAKLPKKTVEAHLSSITSAELTAAAQKRVNG
;
A
#
# COMPACT_ATOMS: atom_id res chain seq x y z
N MET A 1 47.82 -35.86 -42.73
CA MET A 1 46.94 -34.73 -43.12
C MET A 1 45.51 -35.05 -42.69
N LYS A 2 45.13 -34.69 -41.46
CA LYS A 2 43.82 -35.03 -40.88
C LYS A 2 42.89 -33.83 -41.10
N LYS A 3 41.83 -34.00 -41.89
CA LYS A 3 40.87 -32.95 -42.21
C LYS A 3 39.87 -32.85 -41.05
N MET A 4 39.91 -31.76 -40.31
CA MET A 4 38.95 -31.47 -39.24
C MET A 4 37.86 -30.60 -39.84
N LEU A 5 36.70 -31.21 -40.14
CA LEU A 5 35.46 -30.45 -40.32
C LEU A 5 35.01 -29.96 -38.95
N ALA A 6 34.96 -28.65 -38.76
CA ALA A 6 34.31 -28.04 -37.60
C ALA A 6 32.90 -27.59 -38.02
N VAL A 7 31.90 -28.35 -37.58
CA VAL A 7 30.47 -28.00 -37.73
C VAL A 7 30.14 -26.99 -36.64
N LEU A 8 29.77 -25.78 -37.05
CA LEU A 8 29.39 -24.67 -36.16
C LEU A 8 27.88 -24.77 -35.88
N SER A 9 27.51 -25.45 -34.79
CA SER A 9 26.13 -25.48 -34.30
C SER A 9 25.89 -24.29 -33.38
N ILE A 10 25.18 -23.27 -33.87
CA ILE A 10 24.74 -22.12 -33.07
C ILE A 10 23.44 -22.54 -32.36
N ALA A 11 23.55 -22.86 -31.07
CA ALA A 11 22.40 -23.10 -30.21
C ALA A 11 21.84 -21.76 -29.72
N LEU A 12 20.67 -21.37 -30.23
CA LEU A 12 19.94 -20.18 -29.79
C LEU A 12 19.15 -20.53 -28.52
N THR A 13 19.72 -20.25 -27.34
CA THR A 13 19.03 -20.44 -26.06
C THR A 13 18.16 -19.23 -25.74
N SER A 14 16.84 -19.37 -25.94
CA SER A 14 15.85 -18.38 -25.50
C SER A 14 15.74 -18.41 -23.97
N THR A 15 16.36 -17.46 -23.28
CA THR A 15 16.15 -17.27 -21.84
C THR A 15 14.81 -16.58 -21.61
N ILE A 16 13.81 -17.33 -21.15
CA ILE A 16 12.52 -16.79 -20.73
C ILE A 16 12.74 -16.13 -19.37
N VAL A 17 12.73 -14.80 -19.33
CA VAL A 17 12.81 -14.04 -18.07
C VAL A 17 11.42 -14.03 -17.46
N THR A 18 11.15 -14.95 -16.54
CA THR A 18 9.95 -14.88 -15.70
C THR A 18 10.21 -13.89 -14.58
N THR A 19 9.52 -12.74 -14.57
CA THR A 19 9.54 -11.85 -13.41
C THR A 19 8.90 -12.58 -12.23
N PRO A 20 9.51 -12.56 -11.03
CA PRO A 20 8.89 -13.15 -9.87
C PRO A 20 7.65 -12.33 -9.52
N VAL A 21 6.47 -12.95 -9.56
CA VAL A 21 5.26 -12.36 -9.00
C VAL A 21 5.43 -12.40 -7.48
N GLN A 22 5.91 -11.30 -6.90
CA GLN A 22 6.00 -11.17 -5.45
C GLN A 22 4.59 -11.13 -4.88
N ALA A 23 4.21 -12.17 -4.15
CA ALA A 23 3.03 -12.15 -3.29
C ALA A 23 3.28 -11.10 -2.19
N SER A 24 2.76 -9.89 -2.37
CA SER A 24 2.81 -8.85 -1.35
C SER A 24 1.95 -9.26 -0.14
N SER A 25 2.44 -8.97 1.07
CA SER A 25 1.66 -9.19 2.27
C SER A 25 0.43 -8.25 2.29
N LEU A 26 -0.64 -8.64 2.99
CA LEU A 26 -1.87 -7.83 3.05
C LEU A 26 -1.60 -6.39 3.51
N GLY A 27 -0.72 -6.23 4.52
CA GLY A 27 -0.31 -4.92 5.00
C GLY A 27 0.42 -4.11 3.94
N GLN A 28 1.33 -4.74 3.19
CA GLN A 28 2.08 -4.06 2.14
C GLN A 28 1.17 -3.61 1.00
N SER A 29 0.19 -4.42 0.60
CA SER A 29 -0.83 -4.00 -0.38
C SER A 29 -1.66 -2.83 0.13
N VAL A 30 -2.03 -2.80 1.41
CA VAL A 30 -2.75 -1.64 1.98
C VAL A 30 -1.88 -0.39 1.94
N CYS A 31 -0.61 -0.48 2.34
CA CYS A 31 0.34 0.63 2.29
C CYS A 31 0.52 1.15 0.85
N GLU A 32 0.67 0.26 -0.13
CA GLU A 32 0.81 0.63 -1.54
C GLU A 32 -0.43 1.36 -2.07
N LEU A 33 -1.62 0.83 -1.78
CA LEU A 33 -2.88 1.43 -2.20
C LEU A 33 -3.13 2.79 -1.54
N VAL A 34 -2.67 2.98 -0.30
CA VAL A 34 -2.70 4.27 0.38
C VAL A 34 -1.67 5.23 -0.22
N ALA A 35 -0.44 4.79 -0.47
CA ALA A 35 0.58 5.64 -1.09
C ALA A 35 0.16 6.14 -2.48
N ALA A 36 -0.54 5.30 -3.24
CA ALA A 36 -1.07 5.64 -4.55
C ALA A 36 -2.38 6.47 -4.50
N ASP A 37 -2.90 6.77 -3.31
CA ASP A 37 -4.19 7.40 -3.05
C ASP A 37 -5.39 6.75 -3.79
N ASP A 38 -5.34 5.43 -4.03
CA ASP A 38 -6.39 4.73 -4.76
C ASP A 38 -7.51 4.23 -3.84
N LYS A 39 -8.48 5.12 -3.58
CA LYS A 39 -9.63 4.83 -2.71
C LYS A 39 -10.47 3.64 -3.20
N SER A 40 -10.63 3.47 -4.51
CA SER A 40 -11.49 2.45 -5.11
C SER A 40 -10.88 1.05 -4.99
N ARG A 41 -9.58 0.93 -5.30
CA ARG A 41 -8.84 -0.32 -5.13
C ARG A 41 -8.66 -0.65 -3.66
N LEU A 42 -8.39 0.33 -2.79
CA LEU A 42 -8.33 0.10 -1.34
C LEU A 42 -9.64 -0.49 -0.80
N ARG A 43 -10.80 0.09 -1.17
CA ARG A 43 -12.11 -0.45 -0.77
C ARG A 43 -12.33 -1.87 -1.26
N SER A 44 -11.97 -2.13 -2.52
CA SER A 44 -12.12 -3.46 -3.13
C SER A 44 -11.22 -4.48 -2.44
N PHE A 45 -9.96 -4.13 -2.19
CA PHE A 45 -8.99 -4.97 -1.51
C PHE A 45 -9.43 -5.33 -0.09
N LEU A 46 -9.87 -4.34 0.69
CA LEU A 46 -10.40 -4.57 2.04
C LEU A 46 -11.61 -5.52 2.01
N LYS A 47 -12.54 -5.32 1.06
CA LYS A 47 -13.72 -6.17 0.90
C LYS A 47 -13.35 -7.62 0.54
N SER A 48 -12.50 -7.80 -0.46
CA SER A 48 -12.07 -9.13 -0.93
C SER A 48 -11.36 -9.92 0.16
N ASN A 49 -10.58 -9.24 1.01
CA ASN A 49 -9.86 -9.85 2.12
C ASN A 49 -10.65 -9.82 3.44
N LYS A 50 -11.91 -9.38 3.44
CA LYS A 50 -12.78 -9.26 4.62
C LYS A 50 -12.15 -8.45 5.77
N LEU A 51 -11.32 -7.46 5.42
CA LEU A 51 -10.62 -6.59 6.37
C LEU A 51 -11.47 -5.36 6.69
N LYS A 52 -11.45 -4.94 7.96
CA LYS A 52 -11.93 -3.63 8.38
C LYS A 52 -10.72 -2.80 8.81
N ILE A 53 -10.66 -1.56 8.34
CA ILE A 53 -9.55 -0.63 8.66
C ILE A 53 -9.34 -0.57 10.18
N ARG A 54 -10.40 -0.42 10.97
CA ARG A 54 -10.30 -0.35 12.45
C ARG A 54 -9.73 -1.60 13.11
N ASP A 55 -9.86 -2.76 12.47
CA ASP A 55 -9.43 -4.04 13.05
C ASP A 55 -7.93 -4.28 12.78
N ILE A 56 -7.38 -3.66 11.73
CA ILE A 56 -5.97 -3.82 11.33
C ILE A 56 -5.10 -2.59 11.66
N TYR A 57 -5.71 -1.45 11.98
CA TYR A 57 -5.01 -0.17 12.10
C TYR A 57 -3.88 -0.19 13.14
N ASP A 58 -4.16 -0.69 14.35
CA ASP A 58 -3.19 -0.67 15.45
C ASP A 58 -1.98 -1.59 15.22
N GLY A 59 -2.10 -2.59 14.36
CA GLY A 59 -1.04 -3.54 14.02
C GLY A 59 -0.40 -3.29 12.65
N LEU A 60 -0.81 -2.23 11.94
CA LEU A 60 -0.35 -1.94 10.59
C LEU A 60 0.48 -0.65 10.56
N GLU A 61 1.76 -0.81 10.31
CA GLU A 61 2.68 0.28 10.06
C GLU A 61 3.20 0.21 8.61
N CYS A 62 3.26 1.38 7.97
CA CYS A 62 3.83 1.55 6.64
C CYS A 62 5.14 2.30 6.79
N ASN A 63 6.27 1.62 6.52
CA ASN A 63 7.62 2.16 6.68
C ASN A 63 7.90 2.73 8.09
N GLY A 64 7.39 2.06 9.14
CA GLY A 64 7.55 2.48 10.53
C GLY A 64 6.70 3.69 10.94
N ALA A 65 5.78 4.14 10.08
CA ALA A 65 4.78 5.15 10.40
C ALA A 65 3.39 4.51 10.48
N ASN A 66 2.56 5.00 11.39
CA ASN A 66 1.14 4.61 11.43
C ASN A 66 0.44 5.03 10.13
N LEU A 67 -0.66 4.36 9.80
CA LEU A 67 -1.33 4.52 8.50
C LEU A 67 -1.83 5.96 8.23
N LEU A 68 -2.24 6.73 9.25
CA LEU A 68 -2.67 8.13 9.08
C LEU A 68 -1.48 9.05 8.78
N ALA A 69 -0.38 8.89 9.51
CA ALA A 69 0.86 9.62 9.25
C ALA A 69 1.41 9.28 7.86
N PHE A 70 1.38 8.01 7.49
CA PHE A 70 1.82 7.56 6.17
C PHE A 70 0.96 8.15 5.04
N ALA A 71 -0.37 8.12 5.18
CA ALA A 71 -1.27 8.75 4.21
C ALA A 71 -0.98 10.26 4.08
N SER A 72 -0.79 10.94 5.21
CA SER A 72 -0.44 12.35 5.26
C SER A 72 0.88 12.66 4.54
N ASN A 73 1.93 11.89 4.81
CA ASN A 73 3.24 12.10 4.21
C ASN A 73 3.26 11.83 2.70
N ASN A 74 2.37 10.98 2.20
CA ASN A 74 2.22 10.70 0.77
C ASN A 74 1.20 11.60 0.06
N ASN A 75 0.62 12.60 0.75
CA ASN A 75 -0.47 13.44 0.22
C ASN A 75 -1.67 12.61 -0.25
N ALA A 76 -1.95 11.50 0.44
CA ALA A 76 -3.02 10.57 0.09
C ALA A 76 -4.35 11.00 0.72
N VAL A 77 -4.97 12.01 0.11
CA VAL A 77 -6.14 12.71 0.67
C VAL A 77 -7.38 11.83 0.63
N GLU A 78 -7.63 11.14 -0.48
CA GLU A 78 -8.85 10.34 -0.65
C GLU A 78 -8.87 9.11 0.26
N THR A 79 -7.76 8.36 0.26
CA THR A 79 -7.56 7.17 1.08
C THR A 79 -7.39 7.53 2.54
N GLY A 80 -6.64 8.58 2.86
CA GLY A 80 -6.52 9.11 4.22
C GLY A 80 -7.88 9.49 4.80
N SER A 81 -8.69 10.23 4.05
CA SER A 81 -10.06 10.59 4.46
C SER A 81 -10.95 9.36 4.67
N LEU A 82 -10.81 8.35 3.81
CA LEU A 82 -11.51 7.07 3.99
C LEU A 82 -11.08 6.36 5.28
N ILE A 83 -9.78 6.30 5.55
CA ILE A 83 -9.23 5.69 6.77
C ILE A 83 -9.81 6.40 8.00
N ILE A 84 -9.70 7.72 8.07
CA ILE A 84 -10.26 8.56 9.15
C ILE A 84 -11.76 8.25 9.37
N ALA A 85 -12.53 8.18 8.28
CA ALA A 85 -13.96 7.90 8.36
C ALA A 85 -14.29 6.49 8.89
N LYS A 86 -13.38 5.52 8.75
CA LYS A 86 -13.59 4.13 9.20
C LYS A 86 -13.03 3.83 10.59
N LEU A 87 -12.20 4.72 11.13
CA LEU A 87 -11.67 4.61 12.48
C LEU A 87 -12.66 5.11 13.55
N PRO A 88 -12.57 4.58 14.79
CA PRO A 88 -13.23 5.15 15.96
C PRO A 88 -12.74 6.59 16.23
N LYS A 89 -13.61 7.44 16.79
CA LYS A 89 -13.25 8.83 17.13
C LYS A 89 -12.00 8.91 18.02
N LYS A 90 -11.96 8.07 19.07
CA LYS A 90 -10.84 8.00 20.01
C LYS A 90 -9.52 7.66 19.33
N THR A 91 -9.53 6.74 18.37
CA THR A 91 -8.32 6.37 17.60
C THR A 91 -7.85 7.53 16.74
N VAL A 92 -8.76 8.22 16.04
CA VAL A 92 -8.40 9.41 15.25
C VAL A 92 -7.84 10.50 16.15
N GLU A 93 -8.45 10.74 17.31
CA GLU A 93 -8.02 11.74 18.28
C GLU A 93 -6.61 11.48 18.81
N ALA A 94 -6.32 10.22 19.18
CA ALA A 94 -5.01 9.80 19.67
C ALA A 94 -3.87 10.00 18.66
N HIS A 95 -4.18 10.05 17.37
CA HIS A 95 -3.20 10.15 16.29
C HIS A 95 -3.26 11.47 15.51
N LEU A 96 -4.03 12.45 15.96
CA LEU A 96 -4.14 13.78 15.32
C LEU A 96 -2.79 14.45 15.11
N SER A 97 -1.88 14.36 16.10
CA SER A 97 -0.54 14.95 16.03
C SER A 97 0.37 14.32 14.97
N SER A 98 0.03 13.13 14.48
CA SER A 98 0.80 12.42 13.46
C SER A 98 0.38 12.78 12.03
N ILE A 99 -0.70 13.55 11.86
CA ILE A 99 -1.18 14.04 10.58
C ILE A 99 -0.55 15.40 10.30
N THR A 100 0.23 15.49 9.25
CA THR A 100 0.98 16.68 8.82
C THR A 100 0.27 17.49 7.73
N SER A 101 -0.62 16.87 6.95
CA SER A 101 -1.33 17.51 5.85
C SER A 101 -2.55 18.28 6.36
N ALA A 102 -2.70 19.54 5.91
CA ALA A 102 -3.80 20.40 6.34
C ALA A 102 -5.19 19.81 6.03
N GLU A 103 -5.34 19.16 4.88
CA GLU A 103 -6.61 18.59 4.43
C GLU A 103 -7.05 17.39 5.29
N LEU A 104 -6.13 16.45 5.56
CA LEU A 104 -6.46 15.32 6.44
C LEU A 104 -6.63 15.76 7.89
N THR A 105 -5.93 16.80 8.35
CA THR A 105 -6.13 17.37 9.68
C THR A 105 -7.55 17.93 9.83
N ALA A 106 -8.05 18.66 8.82
CA ALA A 106 -9.42 19.15 8.81
C ALA A 106 -10.44 17.98 8.81
N ALA A 107 -10.19 16.94 8.01
CA ALA A 107 -11.04 15.73 8.00
C ALA A 107 -11.04 14.99 9.35
N ALA A 108 -9.87 14.88 9.99
CA ALA A 108 -9.69 14.25 11.30
C ALA A 108 -10.41 15.03 12.40
N GLN A 109 -10.24 16.35 12.45
CA GLN A 109 -10.93 17.22 13.40
C GLN A 109 -12.45 17.14 13.23
N LYS A 110 -12.94 17.17 11.99
CA LYS A 110 -14.38 16.99 11.72
C LYS A 110 -14.90 15.65 12.24
N ARG A 111 -14.12 14.58 12.14
CA ARG A 111 -14.49 13.23 12.59
C ARG A 111 -14.53 13.11 14.12
N VAL A 112 -13.64 13.80 14.82
CA VAL A 112 -13.60 13.85 16.29
C VAL A 112 -14.78 14.68 16.83
N ASN A 113 -15.00 15.86 16.24
CA ASN A 113 -15.99 16.82 16.72
C ASN A 113 -17.44 16.55 16.29
N GLY A 114 -17.66 15.78 15.22
CA GLY A 114 -18.99 15.38 14.72
C GLY A 114 -19.38 14.00 15.20
#